data_AF-A0A8C9EK89-F1
#
_entry.id   AF-A0A8C9EK89-F1
#
_cell.length_a   1.000
_cell.length_b   1.000
_cell.length_c   1.000
_cell.angle_alpha   90.00
_cell.angle_beta   90.00
_cell.angle_gamma   90.00
#
_symmetry.space_group_name_H-M   'P 1'
#
loop_
_entity.id
_entity.type
_entity.pdbx_description
1 polymer ?
#
loop_
_entity_poly.entity_id
_entity_poly.type
_entity_poly.pdbx_seq_one_letter_code
_entity_poly.pdbx_strand_id
1 'polypeptide(L)'
;MKQKHPRLFVTEWGKKTVAIAAGRKLALRLFGNQQYARLDYSNIPTVVFSHPPIGTVGLTEDEAISVHGKDNVKIYSTSFTPMYHAVTQRKVKCVMKLVCAGKEEKVVGLHMQGLGCDEMLQGFAVAIKMGATKADFDNTIAIHPTSAEELVTMR
;
A
#
# COMPACT_ATOMS: atom_id res chain seq x y z
N MET A 1 -14.97 3.62 13.05
CA MET A 1 -16.33 4.16 13.32
C MET A 1 -16.41 4.56 14.79
N LYS A 2 -16.93 5.75 15.06
CA LYS A 2 -17.21 6.20 16.43
C LYS A 2 -18.71 6.07 16.70
N GLN A 3 -19.06 5.60 17.89
CA GLN A 3 -20.42 5.61 18.39
C GLN A 3 -20.67 7.00 18.99
N LYS A 4 -21.63 7.76 18.44
CA LYS A 4 -21.99 9.10 18.96
C LYS A 4 -23.21 9.06 19.89
N HIS A 5 -24.01 7.99 19.78
CA HIS A 5 -25.19 7.71 20.60
C HIS A 5 -25.39 6.18 20.64
N PRO A 6 -26.06 5.57 21.63
CA PRO A 6 -26.25 4.11 21.71
C PRO A 6 -26.72 3.44 20.42
N ARG A 7 -27.49 4.17 19.59
CA ARG A 7 -28.03 3.70 18.30
C ARG A 7 -27.45 4.40 17.06
N LEU A 8 -26.48 5.31 17.20
CA LEU A 8 -25.93 6.10 16.08
C LEU A 8 -24.44 5.85 15.89
N PHE A 9 -24.08 5.41 14.68
CA PHE A 9 -22.71 5.12 14.26
C PHE A 9 -22.34 5.95 13.03
N VAL A 10 -21.11 6.48 13.02
CA VAL A 10 -20.61 7.33 11.92
C VAL A 10 -19.26 6.82 11.41
N THR A 11 -19.09 6.82 10.09
CA THR A 11 -17.80 6.65 9.39
C THR A 11 -17.24 8.02 9.01
N GLU A 12 -15.99 8.30 9.38
CA GLU A 12 -15.33 9.59 9.11
C GLU A 12 -14.24 9.46 8.02
N TRP A 13 -14.50 8.75 6.91
CA TRP A 13 -13.50 8.50 5.85
C TRP A 13 -14.04 8.76 4.44
N GLY A 14 -13.29 9.52 3.63
CA GLY A 14 -13.69 9.95 2.28
C GLY A 14 -13.57 8.90 1.16
N LYS A 15 -13.31 7.61 1.49
CA LYS A 15 -13.12 6.55 0.48
C LYS A 15 -14.25 5.53 0.50
N LYS A 16 -14.85 5.27 -0.67
CA LYS A 16 -15.98 4.33 -0.84
C LYS A 16 -15.68 2.93 -0.29
N THR A 17 -14.52 2.35 -0.59
CA THR A 17 -14.15 1.00 -0.13
C THR A 17 -14.00 0.92 1.39
N VAL A 18 -13.48 1.97 2.02
CA VAL A 18 -13.36 2.07 3.49
C VAL A 18 -14.74 2.14 4.14
N ALA A 19 -15.67 2.94 3.59
CA ALA A 19 -17.05 3.02 4.08
C ALA A 19 -17.76 1.66 3.99
N ILE A 20 -17.63 0.95 2.85
CA ILE A 20 -18.19 -0.39 2.66
C ILE A 20 -17.63 -1.38 3.69
N ALA A 21 -16.29 -1.44 3.83
CA ALA A 21 -15.65 -2.38 4.75
C ALA A 21 -16.01 -2.09 6.22
N ALA A 22 -16.06 -0.81 6.59
CA ALA A 22 -16.50 -0.38 7.91
C ALA A 22 -17.96 -0.80 8.16
N GLY A 23 -18.86 -0.53 7.20
CA GLY A 23 -20.28 -0.90 7.27
C GLY A 23 -20.46 -2.40 7.49
N ARG A 24 -19.76 -3.24 6.71
CA ARG A 24 -19.77 -4.70 6.88
C ARG A 24 -19.30 -5.13 8.27
N LYS A 25 -18.19 -4.56 8.78
CA LYS A 25 -17.70 -4.87 10.14
C LYS A 25 -18.67 -4.41 11.22
N LEU A 26 -19.38 -3.29 11.04
CA LEU A 26 -20.42 -2.86 11.97
C LEU A 26 -21.61 -3.83 11.96
N ALA A 27 -22.08 -4.26 10.78
CA ALA A 27 -23.17 -5.23 10.67
C ALA A 27 -22.83 -6.55 11.39
N LEU A 28 -21.61 -7.06 11.20
CA LEU A 28 -21.12 -8.24 11.93
C LEU A 28 -21.09 -8.04 13.45
N ARG A 29 -20.77 -6.83 13.91
CA ARG A 29 -20.74 -6.50 15.33
C ARG A 29 -22.13 -6.44 15.95
N LEU A 30 -23.08 -5.83 15.26
CA LEU A 30 -24.43 -5.60 15.77
C LEU A 30 -25.33 -6.83 15.62
N PHE A 31 -25.17 -7.58 14.54
CA PHE A 31 -26.11 -8.64 14.13
C PHE A 31 -25.45 -10.01 13.91
N GLY A 32 -24.12 -10.08 13.88
CA GLY A 32 -23.37 -11.30 13.58
C GLY A 32 -22.66 -11.94 14.77
N ASN A 33 -22.99 -11.55 16.01
CA ASN A 33 -22.33 -12.02 17.24
C ASN A 33 -20.80 -11.84 17.28
N GLN A 34 -20.23 -10.94 16.47
CA GLN A 34 -18.80 -10.64 16.49
C GLN A 34 -18.53 -9.31 17.21
N GLN A 35 -18.59 -9.31 18.54
CA GLN A 35 -18.50 -8.09 19.37
C GLN A 35 -17.24 -7.22 19.09
N TYR A 36 -16.14 -7.85 18.68
CA TYR A 36 -14.88 -7.17 18.37
C TYR A 36 -14.70 -6.82 16.88
N ALA A 37 -15.70 -7.07 16.02
CA ALA A 37 -15.61 -6.78 14.60
C ALA A 37 -15.45 -5.28 14.35
N ARG A 38 -14.23 -4.89 14.00
CA ARG A 38 -13.87 -3.52 13.61
C ARG A 38 -13.03 -3.53 12.35
N LEU A 39 -13.11 -2.45 11.59
CA LEU A 39 -12.17 -2.20 10.51
C LEU A 39 -10.83 -1.77 11.11
N ASP A 40 -9.76 -2.36 10.63
CA ASP A 40 -8.42 -1.88 10.87
C ASP A 40 -8.09 -0.80 9.82
N TYR A 41 -7.75 0.39 10.31
CA TYR A 41 -7.47 1.56 9.47
C TYR A 41 -5.99 1.65 9.08
N SER A 42 -5.13 0.77 9.60
CA SER A 42 -3.75 0.66 9.13
C SER A 42 -3.70 0.11 7.70
N ASN A 43 -2.71 0.57 6.93
CA ASN A 43 -2.37 0.05 5.60
C ASN A 43 -3.54 0.04 4.61
N ILE A 44 -4.40 1.07 4.63
CA ILE A 44 -5.44 1.26 3.61
C ILE A 44 -4.75 1.69 2.29
N PRO A 45 -4.81 0.89 1.21
CA PRO A 45 -4.23 1.29 -0.07
C PRO A 45 -4.99 2.47 -0.70
N THR A 46 -4.27 3.25 -1.49
CA THR A 46 -4.78 4.44 -2.17
C THR A 46 -4.22 4.51 -3.57
N VAL A 47 -5.10 4.81 -4.53
CA VAL A 47 -4.71 5.19 -5.88
C VAL A 47 -5.17 6.63 -6.13
N VAL A 48 -4.30 7.44 -6.72
CA VAL A 48 -4.63 8.76 -7.28
C VAL A 48 -4.51 8.65 -8.80
N PHE A 49 -5.59 8.95 -9.51
CA PHE A 49 -5.66 8.88 -10.98
C PHE A 49 -5.04 10.12 -11.65
N SER A 50 -3.77 10.38 -11.34
CA SER A 50 -2.92 11.33 -12.07
C SER A 50 -2.38 10.72 -13.37
N HIS A 51 -1.58 11.48 -14.12
CA HIS A 51 -0.96 11.03 -15.36
C HIS A 51 0.56 11.14 -15.27
N PRO A 52 1.29 10.05 -14.88
CA PRO A 52 0.79 8.69 -14.63
C PRO A 52 0.19 8.53 -13.22
N PRO A 53 -0.59 7.46 -12.96
CA PRO A 53 -1.26 7.24 -11.68
C PRO A 53 -0.27 6.95 -10.55
N ILE A 54 -0.70 7.23 -9.33
CA ILE A 54 0.06 7.02 -8.09
C ILE A 54 -0.61 5.91 -7.28
N GLY A 55 0.18 4.96 -6.78
CA GLY A 55 -0.24 3.94 -5.83
C GLY A 55 0.52 4.06 -4.51
N THR A 56 -0.17 4.01 -3.37
CA THR A 56 0.46 4.09 -2.06
C THR A 56 -0.26 3.26 -1.01
N VAL A 57 0.49 2.61 -0.11
CA VAL A 57 -0.01 1.90 1.07
C VAL A 57 1.02 1.95 2.19
N GLY A 58 0.54 2.04 3.44
CA GLY A 58 1.40 2.05 4.62
C GLY A 58 2.00 3.41 4.94
N LEU A 59 3.09 3.39 5.70
CA LEU A 59 3.79 4.59 6.20
C LEU A 59 4.67 5.20 5.11
N THR A 60 4.71 6.53 5.06
CA THR A 60 5.79 7.26 4.40
C THR A 60 7.14 7.03 5.10
N GLU A 61 8.22 7.39 4.43
CA GLU A 61 9.57 7.35 5.03
C GLU A 61 9.66 8.17 6.33
N ASP A 62 9.15 9.41 6.33
CA ASP A 62 9.19 10.28 7.51
C ASP A 62 8.32 9.73 8.66
N GLU A 63 7.15 9.17 8.35
CA GLU A 63 6.30 8.50 9.33
C GLU A 63 6.99 7.25 9.90
N ALA A 64 7.61 6.44 9.05
CA ALA A 64 8.36 5.26 9.49
C ALA A 64 9.55 5.66 10.39
N ILE A 65 10.30 6.70 10.03
CA ILE A 65 11.39 7.24 10.85
C ILE A 65 10.87 7.74 12.19
N SER A 66 9.72 8.43 12.20
CA SER A 66 9.11 8.94 13.43
C SER A 66 8.64 7.82 14.37
N VAL A 67 8.18 6.70 13.82
CA VAL A 67 7.66 5.56 14.59
C VAL A 67 8.76 4.59 15.03
N HIS A 68 9.73 4.32 14.16
CA HIS A 68 10.73 3.25 14.35
C HIS A 68 12.13 3.77 14.69
N GLY A 69 12.39 5.07 14.51
CA GLY A 69 13.72 5.66 14.60
C GLY A 69 14.50 5.46 13.30
N LYS A 70 15.31 6.47 12.94
CA LYS A 70 16.04 6.52 11.66
C LYS A 70 16.92 5.29 11.41
N ASP A 71 17.60 4.81 12.45
CA ASP A 71 18.54 3.68 12.34
C ASP A 71 17.84 2.33 12.09
N ASN A 72 16.52 2.27 12.31
CA ASN A 72 15.70 1.08 12.08
C ASN A 72 14.92 1.14 10.77
N VAL A 73 15.09 2.17 9.94
CA VAL A 73 14.37 2.32 8.68
C VAL A 73 15.34 2.19 7.51
N LYS A 74 14.96 1.38 6.53
CA LYS A 74 15.71 1.21 5.29
C LYS A 74 14.80 1.42 4.09
N ILE A 75 15.30 2.14 3.10
CA ILE A 75 14.56 2.51 1.91
C ILE A 75 15.18 1.83 0.70
N TYR A 76 14.34 1.18 -0.10
CA TYR A 76 14.70 0.72 -1.44
C TYR A 76 13.93 1.55 -2.44
N SER A 77 14.59 2.02 -3.50
CA SER A 77 13.91 2.81 -4.52
C SER A 77 14.52 2.64 -5.90
N THR A 78 13.70 2.79 -6.93
CA THR A 78 14.13 2.76 -8.33
C THR A 78 13.40 3.85 -9.12
N SER A 79 14.02 4.26 -10.22
CA SER A 79 13.46 5.23 -11.17
C SER A 79 13.86 4.80 -12.58
N PHE A 80 12.89 4.49 -13.43
CA PHE A 80 13.14 4.02 -14.78
C PHE A 80 12.11 4.58 -15.78
N THR A 81 12.35 4.39 -17.06
CA THR A 81 11.38 4.69 -18.12
C THR A 81 10.72 3.38 -18.54
N PRO A 82 9.39 3.20 -18.35
CA PRO A 82 8.71 1.98 -18.76
C PRO A 82 8.96 1.62 -20.22
N MET A 83 9.07 0.33 -20.54
CA MET A 83 9.35 -0.17 -21.89
C MET A 83 8.36 0.35 -22.94
N TYR A 84 7.10 0.59 -22.55
CA TYR A 84 6.10 1.24 -23.40
C TYR A 84 6.63 2.52 -24.06
N HIS A 85 7.42 3.30 -23.32
CA HIS A 85 7.99 4.56 -23.81
C HIS A 85 9.29 4.41 -24.59
N ALA A 86 9.85 3.19 -24.76
CA ALA A 86 11.11 2.98 -25.47
C ALA A 86 11.07 3.56 -26.90
N VAL A 87 9.97 3.35 -27.61
CA VAL A 87 9.75 3.78 -29.01
C VAL A 87 9.06 5.13 -29.15
N THR A 88 8.66 5.77 -28.05
CA THR A 88 7.89 7.03 -28.06
C THR A 88 8.79 8.24 -27.82
N GLN A 89 8.45 9.41 -28.38
CA GLN A 89 9.15 10.67 -28.08
C GLN A 89 8.81 11.20 -26.68
N ARG A 90 7.53 11.13 -26.29
CA ARG A 90 7.08 11.54 -24.96
C ARG A 90 7.48 10.50 -23.92
N LYS A 91 8.42 10.86 -23.03
CA LYS A 91 8.83 9.98 -21.93
C LYS A 91 8.07 10.33 -20.65
N VAL A 92 7.63 9.30 -19.94
CA VAL A 92 7.08 9.40 -18.58
C VAL A 92 7.86 8.43 -17.71
N LYS A 93 8.30 8.86 -16.53
CA LYS A 93 9.04 8.01 -15.60
C LYS A 93 8.10 7.13 -14.77
N CYS A 94 8.61 5.98 -14.36
CA CYS A 94 8.09 5.24 -13.23
C CYS A 94 9.08 5.36 -12.05
N VAL A 95 8.55 5.65 -10.87
CA VAL A 95 9.31 5.70 -9.62
C VAL A 95 8.63 4.79 -8.61
N MET A 96 9.43 4.08 -7.82
CA MET A 96 8.93 3.16 -6.79
C MET A 96 9.81 3.26 -5.55
N LYS A 97 9.20 3.12 -4.38
CA LYS A 97 9.85 3.17 -3.07
C LYS A 97 9.23 2.12 -2.15
N LEU A 98 10.06 1.24 -1.60
CA LEU A 98 9.72 0.38 -0.46
C LEU A 98 10.33 0.96 0.83
N VAL A 99 9.51 1.06 1.86
CA VAL A 99 9.90 1.51 3.20
C VAL A 99 9.91 0.28 4.10
N CYS A 100 11.10 -0.09 4.59
CA CYS A 100 11.30 -1.26 5.43
C CYS A 100 11.69 -0.84 6.85
N ALA A 101 11.25 -1.59 7.86
CA ALA A 101 11.53 -1.31 9.26
C ALA A 101 12.04 -2.54 10.03
N GLY A 102 13.00 -2.30 10.93
CA GLY A 102 13.61 -3.28 11.81
C GLY A 102 14.60 -4.21 11.11
N LYS A 103 15.23 -5.10 11.90
CA LYS A 103 16.26 -6.03 11.44
C LYS A 103 15.78 -6.99 10.34
N GLU A 104 14.52 -7.42 10.41
CA GLU A 104 13.90 -8.32 9.43
C GLU A 104 13.40 -7.58 8.17
N GLU A 105 13.63 -6.25 8.09
CA GLU A 105 13.20 -5.41 6.97
C GLU A 105 11.72 -5.61 6.61
N LYS A 106 10.84 -5.53 7.62
CA LYS A 106 9.39 -5.61 7.41
C LYS A 106 8.96 -4.46 6.49
N VAL A 107 8.25 -4.75 5.42
CA VAL A 107 7.73 -3.72 4.51
C VAL A 107 6.56 -3.00 5.19
N VAL A 108 6.81 -1.77 5.63
CA VAL A 108 5.83 -0.91 6.31
C VAL A 108 5.22 0.15 5.40
N GLY A 109 5.80 0.37 4.21
CA GLY A 109 5.31 1.30 3.21
C GLY A 109 5.70 0.90 1.79
N LEU A 110 4.81 1.19 0.85
CA LEU A 110 5.06 1.09 -0.59
C LEU A 110 4.44 2.32 -1.27
N HIS A 111 5.26 3.01 -2.06
CA HIS A 111 4.85 4.19 -2.82
C HIS A 111 5.36 4.08 -4.25
N MET A 112 4.50 4.36 -5.23
CA MET A 112 4.87 4.32 -6.62
C MET A 112 4.06 5.29 -7.46
N GLN A 113 4.67 5.75 -8.55
CA GLN A 113 4.02 6.53 -9.58
C GLN A 113 4.50 6.02 -10.94
N GLY A 114 3.58 5.69 -11.84
CA GLY A 114 3.93 5.05 -13.10
C GLY A 114 2.74 4.43 -13.81
N LEU A 115 2.94 4.06 -15.07
CA LEU A 115 1.91 3.39 -15.85
C LEU A 115 1.58 2.02 -15.22
N GLY A 116 0.30 1.76 -14.94
CA GLY A 116 -0.18 0.52 -14.34
C GLY A 116 -0.11 0.45 -12.81
N CYS A 117 0.38 1.50 -12.12
CA CYS A 117 0.42 1.54 -10.66
C CYS A 117 -0.97 1.48 -10.00
N ASP A 118 -2.00 1.91 -10.72
CA ASP A 118 -3.41 1.86 -10.33
C ASP A 118 -3.95 0.43 -10.13
N GLU A 119 -3.50 -0.51 -10.95
CA GLU A 119 -3.89 -1.94 -10.85
C GLU A 119 -2.86 -2.76 -10.07
N MET A 120 -1.58 -2.39 -10.14
CA MET A 120 -0.47 -3.11 -9.50
C MET A 120 -0.57 -3.12 -7.96
N LEU A 121 -1.07 -2.04 -7.35
CA LEU A 121 -1.01 -1.84 -5.89
C LEU A 121 -1.77 -2.91 -5.08
N GLN A 122 -2.86 -3.46 -5.63
CA GLN A 122 -3.80 -4.27 -4.87
C GLN A 122 -3.18 -5.56 -4.32
N GLY A 123 -2.32 -6.23 -5.11
CA GLY A 123 -1.62 -7.45 -4.67
C GLY A 123 -0.58 -7.16 -3.58
N PHE A 124 0.22 -6.11 -3.75
CA PHE A 124 1.21 -5.70 -2.75
C PHE A 124 0.57 -5.24 -1.43
N ALA A 125 -0.61 -4.60 -1.49
CA ALA A 125 -1.35 -4.23 -0.29
C ALA A 125 -1.77 -5.46 0.53
N VAL A 126 -2.07 -6.60 -0.11
CA VAL A 126 -2.33 -7.87 0.59
C VAL A 126 -1.06 -8.38 1.28
N ALA A 127 0.08 -8.41 0.58
CA ALA A 127 1.36 -8.85 1.15
C ALA A 127 1.78 -8.00 2.35
N ILE A 128 1.67 -6.67 2.25
CA ILE A 128 1.97 -5.74 3.35
C ILE A 128 0.99 -5.94 4.52
N LYS A 129 -0.28 -6.24 4.24
CA LYS A 129 -1.26 -6.56 5.29
C LYS A 129 -0.92 -7.86 6.03
N MET A 130 -0.35 -8.84 5.32
CA MET A 130 0.15 -10.09 5.89
C MET A 130 1.46 -9.91 6.66
N GLY A 131 2.11 -8.75 6.54
CA GLY A 131 3.35 -8.43 7.24
C GLY A 131 4.61 -8.88 6.50
N ALA A 132 4.56 -8.94 5.17
CA ALA A 132 5.70 -9.30 4.33
C ALA A 132 6.97 -8.49 4.66
N THR A 133 8.10 -9.18 4.55
CA THR A 133 9.46 -8.66 4.67
C THR A 133 10.06 -8.41 3.28
N LYS A 134 11.17 -7.68 3.21
CA LYS A 134 11.93 -7.53 1.96
C LYS A 134 12.35 -8.89 1.38
N ALA A 135 12.69 -9.86 2.23
CA ALA A 135 13.03 -11.21 1.81
C ALA A 135 11.85 -11.94 1.12
N ASP A 136 10.60 -11.71 1.54
CA ASP A 136 9.43 -12.30 0.86
C ASP A 136 9.26 -11.76 -0.56
N PHE A 137 9.58 -10.48 -0.78
CA PHE A 137 9.60 -9.88 -2.11
C PHE A 137 10.72 -10.50 -2.95
N ASP A 138 11.92 -10.63 -2.39
CA ASP A 138 13.10 -11.17 -3.10
C ASP A 138 12.97 -12.66 -3.45
N ASN A 139 12.23 -13.42 -2.65
CA ASN A 139 11.92 -14.82 -2.91
C ASN A 139 10.81 -15.02 -3.95
N THR A 140 10.18 -13.93 -4.42
CA THR A 140 9.13 -13.99 -5.45
C THR A 140 9.74 -13.85 -6.84
N ILE A 141 9.52 -14.85 -7.70
CA ILE A 141 10.01 -14.82 -9.09
C ILE A 141 9.31 -13.70 -9.87
N ALA A 142 10.12 -12.87 -10.55
CA ALA A 142 9.68 -11.78 -11.39
C ALA A 142 8.82 -12.24 -12.60
N ILE A 143 7.83 -11.43 -12.96
CA ILE A 143 7.09 -11.56 -14.23
C ILE A 143 7.69 -10.55 -15.22
N HIS A 144 8.28 -11.04 -16.30
CA HIS A 144 9.01 -10.23 -17.27
C HIS A 144 8.35 -10.22 -18.66
N PRO A 145 8.29 -9.08 -19.39
CA PRO A 145 8.70 -7.74 -18.98
C PRO A 145 7.54 -6.93 -18.36
N THR A 146 7.66 -6.49 -17.11
CA THR A 146 6.65 -5.65 -16.44
C THR A 146 7.27 -4.60 -15.55
N SER A 147 6.62 -3.43 -15.39
CA SER A 147 7.06 -2.46 -14.37
C SER A 147 6.93 -3.01 -12.94
N ALA A 148 6.03 -3.97 -12.71
CA ALA A 148 5.83 -4.58 -11.39
C ALA A 148 7.02 -5.42 -10.91
N GLU A 149 7.79 -5.99 -11.84
CA GLU A 149 8.95 -6.83 -11.50
C GLU A 149 10.04 -6.06 -10.75
N GLU A 150 10.10 -4.74 -10.96
CA GLU A 150 11.03 -3.84 -10.29
C GLU A 150 10.82 -3.83 -8.77
N LEU A 151 9.60 -4.12 -8.28
CA LEU A 151 9.32 -4.19 -6.83
C LEU A 151 9.90 -5.44 -6.16
N VAL A 152 10.11 -6.52 -6.92
CA VAL A 152 10.64 -7.80 -6.40
C VAL A 152 12.12 -8.01 -6.75
N THR A 153 12.78 -7.00 -7.33
CA THR A 153 14.19 -7.07 -7.75
C THR A 153 15.06 -5.94 -7.20
N MET A 154 14.52 -5.03 -6.40
CA MET A 154 15.27 -3.93 -5.77
C MET A 154 16.40 -4.43 -4.87
N ARG A 155 17.52 -3.68 -4.83
CA ARG A 155 18.68 -3.96 -3.98
C ARG A 155 19.15 -2.74 -3.22
#